data_AF-A0A284S6Q1-F1
#
_entry.id   AF-A0A284S6Q1-F1
#
_cell.length_a   1.000
_cell.length_b   1.000
_cell.length_c   1.000
_cell.angle_alpha   90.00
_cell.angle_beta   90.00
_cell.angle_gamma   90.00
#
_symmetry.space_group_name_H-M   'P 1'
#
loop_
_entity.id
_entity.type
_entity.pdbx_description
1 polymer ?
#
loop_
_entity_poly.entity_id
_entity_poly.type
_entity_poly.pdbx_seq_one_letter_code
_entity_poly.pdbx_strand_id
1 'polypeptide(L)'
;MLLPPTISAPVTIFEKVFVDVMFMHPHSKNYGYIVCAKDDLTGVVEASPLINNNSKELAKFFWEKIYCRYGAIGQVVTDNGSEVKGAFEILIRKLNIPHVRVSPYNKRAGGVVERGHFILREAIVKACPKRAKDGQIKNWHKHIDAAVFADRVTISSVTGYSPYFLLHGVEPLLPFDLLEATFMVEGFRSGMTTSDLLALRIQQLSRHASDLAKAADALKAARLNSREQFIKRFEHRLLKSEYSPGDLVLVQNSQLEMTVNRFKTHPRYLGPYEVERRTQGGSYKLKELDGTLLQKNVAAFRLYPYISRNGPEFQKLTQESNHLTDPSQYAEETSRVEEDSESEWDQVD
;
A
#
# COMPACT_ATOMS: atom_id res chain seq x y z
N MET A 1 9.38 21.28 11.30
CA MET A 1 8.70 20.32 12.22
C MET A 1 8.17 19.16 11.37
N LEU A 2 8.72 17.95 11.54
CA LEU A 2 8.36 16.76 10.76
C LEU A 2 6.86 16.45 10.93
N LEU A 3 6.05 16.66 9.89
CA LEU A 3 4.69 16.11 9.87
C LEU A 3 4.81 14.59 9.83
N PRO A 4 4.27 13.86 10.84
CA PRO A 4 4.08 12.43 10.77
C PRO A 4 3.53 12.00 9.41
N PRO A 5 3.88 10.82 8.86
CA PRO A 5 2.96 10.17 7.93
C PRO A 5 1.58 10.14 8.58
N THR A 6 0.58 10.74 7.91
CA THR A 6 -0.79 10.84 8.42
C THR A 6 -1.32 9.44 8.63
N ILE A 7 -1.48 9.03 9.89
CA ILE A 7 -2.08 7.75 10.24
C ILE A 7 -3.58 7.94 10.10
N SER A 8 -4.20 7.14 9.23
CA SER A 8 -5.65 7.02 9.23
C SER A 8 -6.09 6.25 10.47
N ALA A 9 -7.13 6.71 11.16
CA ALA A 9 -7.68 6.06 12.35
C ALA A 9 -9.21 6.14 12.30
N PRO A 10 -9.86 5.39 11.39
CA PRO A 10 -11.31 5.38 11.27
C PRO A 10 -11.92 4.75 12.52
N VAL A 11 -13.07 5.27 12.94
CA VAL A 11 -13.81 4.78 14.12
C VAL A 11 -15.13 4.10 13.74
N THR A 12 -15.58 4.31 12.50
CA THR A 12 -16.81 3.70 11.96
C THR A 12 -16.54 2.96 10.66
N ILE A 13 -17.35 1.91 10.40
CA ILE A 13 -17.33 1.18 9.14
C ILE A 13 -17.72 2.13 8.00
N PHE A 14 -17.06 2.02 6.84
CA PHE A 14 -17.32 2.85 5.66
C PHE A 14 -17.15 4.36 5.86
N GLU A 15 -16.45 4.79 6.91
CA GLU A 15 -16.00 6.17 7.05
C GLU A 15 -15.01 6.54 5.93
N LYS A 16 -14.19 5.58 5.54
CA LYS A 16 -13.13 5.78 4.53
C LYS A 16 -12.96 4.52 3.70
N VAL A 17 -13.18 4.65 2.40
CA VAL A 17 -12.98 3.56 1.44
C VAL A 17 -11.88 3.93 0.47
N PHE A 18 -10.92 3.04 0.30
CA PHE A 18 -9.87 3.17 -0.70
C PHE A 18 -10.26 2.40 -1.95
N VAL A 19 -10.14 3.03 -3.12
CA VAL A 19 -10.43 2.40 -4.41
C VAL A 19 -9.20 2.45 -5.29
N ASP A 20 -8.89 1.33 -5.92
CA ASP A 20 -7.68 1.14 -6.73
C ASP A 20 -7.97 0.18 -7.90
N VAL A 21 -7.20 0.32 -8.98
CA VAL A 21 -7.30 -0.53 -10.17
C VAL A 21 -5.94 -1.17 -10.45
N MET A 22 -5.88 -2.49 -10.36
CA MET A 22 -4.67 -3.25 -10.61
C MET A 22 -4.70 -3.89 -12.00
N PHE A 23 -3.56 -3.82 -12.70
CA PHE A 23 -3.37 -4.53 -13.95
C PHE A 23 -3.06 -6.01 -13.71
N MET A 24 -3.66 -6.89 -14.50
CA MET A 24 -3.55 -8.34 -14.43
C MET A 24 -3.05 -8.93 -15.74
N HIS A 25 -1.90 -9.61 -15.68
CA HIS A 25 -1.29 -10.30 -16.81
C HIS A 25 -1.12 -11.80 -16.55
N PRO A 26 -1.39 -12.67 -17.55
CA PRO A 26 -2.03 -12.37 -18.83
C PRO A 26 -3.50 -12.00 -18.71
N HIS A 27 -4.03 -11.40 -19.77
CA HIS A 27 -5.46 -11.18 -19.90
C HIS A 27 -6.21 -12.51 -19.86
N SER A 28 -7.40 -12.48 -19.28
CA SER A 28 -8.28 -13.64 -19.22
C SER A 28 -9.63 -13.29 -19.83
N LYS A 29 -9.97 -13.87 -20.99
CA LYS A 29 -11.27 -13.66 -21.66
C LYS A 29 -11.60 -12.18 -21.89
N ASN A 30 -10.56 -11.38 -22.20
CA ASN A 30 -10.54 -9.91 -22.38
C ASN A 30 -10.44 -9.06 -21.10
N TYR A 31 -10.56 -9.65 -19.91
CA TYR A 31 -10.25 -8.92 -18.68
C TYR A 31 -8.75 -8.72 -18.54
N GLY A 32 -8.35 -7.47 -18.30
CA GLY A 32 -6.96 -7.06 -18.09
C GLY A 32 -6.73 -6.36 -16.75
N TYR A 33 -7.79 -6.08 -15.99
CA TYR A 33 -7.70 -5.31 -14.75
C TYR A 33 -8.63 -5.88 -13.68
N ILE A 34 -8.33 -5.58 -12.42
CA ILE A 34 -9.24 -5.77 -11.29
C ILE A 34 -9.40 -4.41 -10.63
N VAL A 35 -10.63 -3.97 -10.42
CA VAL A 35 -10.93 -2.87 -9.52
C VAL A 35 -11.22 -3.44 -8.14
N CYS A 36 -10.66 -2.82 -7.10
CA CYS A 36 -10.90 -3.16 -5.72
C CYS A 36 -11.28 -1.91 -4.93
N ALA A 37 -12.21 -2.10 -3.99
CA ALA A 37 -12.51 -1.13 -2.94
C ALA A 37 -12.32 -1.80 -1.58
N LYS A 38 -11.62 -1.12 -0.67
CA LYS A 38 -11.32 -1.60 0.67
C LYS A 38 -11.74 -0.60 1.72
N ASP A 39 -12.53 -1.06 2.68
CA ASP A 39 -12.86 -0.27 3.88
C ASP A 39 -11.65 -0.16 4.82
N ASP A 40 -11.40 1.04 5.35
CA ASP A 40 -10.20 1.34 6.14
C ASP A 40 -10.22 0.70 7.54
N LEU A 41 -11.40 0.56 8.15
CA LEU A 41 -11.55 0.00 9.49
C LEU A 41 -11.60 -1.52 9.46
N THR A 42 -12.60 -2.07 8.78
CA THR A 42 -12.89 -3.50 8.76
C THR A 42 -11.92 -4.28 7.89
N GLY A 43 -11.31 -3.61 6.90
CA GLY A 43 -10.52 -4.26 5.87
C GLY A 43 -11.36 -5.05 4.85
N VAL A 44 -12.69 -4.95 4.87
CA VAL A 44 -13.57 -5.59 3.87
C VAL A 44 -13.17 -5.14 2.48
N VAL A 45 -13.01 -6.12 1.59
CA VAL A 45 -12.75 -5.88 0.16
C VAL A 45 -13.97 -6.25 -0.67
N GLU A 46 -14.23 -5.43 -1.67
CA GLU A 46 -15.08 -5.73 -2.82
C GLU A 46 -14.24 -5.58 -4.08
N ALA A 47 -14.36 -6.50 -5.02
CA ALA A 47 -13.57 -6.48 -6.25
C ALA A 47 -14.37 -6.90 -7.47
N SER A 48 -13.95 -6.47 -8.67
CA SER A 48 -14.54 -6.89 -9.93
C SER A 48 -13.51 -6.88 -11.07
N PRO A 49 -13.60 -7.82 -12.03
CA PRO A 49 -12.75 -7.81 -13.20
C PRO A 49 -13.20 -6.72 -14.17
N LEU A 50 -12.25 -5.96 -14.73
CA LEU A 50 -12.49 -4.95 -15.74
C LEU A 50 -11.77 -5.27 -17.05
N ILE A 51 -12.45 -4.99 -18.16
CA ILE A 51 -11.86 -5.09 -19.52
C ILE A 51 -10.94 -3.91 -19.74
N ASN A 52 -11.39 -2.71 -19.38
CA ASN A 52 -10.68 -1.45 -19.58
C ASN A 52 -10.61 -0.67 -18.26
N ASN A 53 -9.48 -0.04 -17.99
CA ASN A 53 -9.36 0.92 -16.90
C ASN A 53 -9.90 2.30 -17.35
N ASN A 54 -11.21 2.51 -17.23
CA ASN A 54 -11.85 3.79 -17.58
C ASN A 54 -12.89 4.21 -16.53
N SER A 55 -13.29 5.48 -16.60
CA SER A 55 -14.15 6.07 -15.57
C SER A 55 -15.59 5.59 -15.54
N LYS A 56 -16.11 5.05 -16.65
CA LYS A 56 -17.46 4.47 -16.68
C LYS A 56 -17.49 3.13 -15.94
N GLU A 57 -16.49 2.29 -16.19
CA GLU A 57 -16.34 1.00 -15.50
C GLU A 57 -16.13 1.20 -13.99
N LEU A 58 -15.28 2.16 -13.61
CA LEU A 58 -15.06 2.50 -12.20
C LEU A 58 -16.34 3.03 -11.53
N ALA A 59 -17.08 3.93 -12.20
CA ALA A 59 -18.36 4.44 -11.70
C ALA A 59 -19.40 3.32 -11.52
N LYS A 60 -19.49 2.42 -12.50
CA LYS A 60 -20.40 1.26 -12.44
C LYS A 60 -20.06 0.36 -11.27
N PHE A 61 -18.78 0.00 -11.12
CA PHE A 61 -18.32 -0.80 -9.99
C PHE A 61 -18.67 -0.14 -8.65
N PHE A 62 -18.36 1.14 -8.49
CA PHE A 62 -18.64 1.86 -7.24
C PHE A 62 -20.14 1.93 -6.95
N TRP A 63 -20.97 2.20 -7.96
CA TRP A 63 -22.41 2.19 -7.79
C TRP A 63 -22.93 0.81 -7.36
N GLU A 64 -22.60 -0.24 -8.11
CA GLU A 64 -23.20 -1.57 -7.93
C GLU A 64 -22.65 -2.34 -6.73
N LYS A 65 -21.33 -2.25 -6.49
CA LYS A 65 -20.63 -3.07 -5.50
C LYS A 65 -20.42 -2.37 -4.18
N ILE A 66 -20.51 -1.04 -4.16
CA ILE A 66 -20.22 -0.25 -2.98
C ILE A 66 -21.47 0.48 -2.50
N TYR A 67 -21.94 1.46 -3.27
CA TYR A 67 -23.06 2.30 -2.85
C TYR A 67 -24.37 1.52 -2.69
N CYS A 68 -24.75 0.69 -3.67
CA CYS A 68 -25.98 -0.11 -3.59
C CYS A 68 -25.93 -1.22 -2.52
N ARG A 69 -24.75 -1.58 -2.00
CA ARG A 69 -24.59 -2.61 -0.97
C ARG A 69 -24.55 -2.04 0.44
N TYR A 70 -23.81 -0.94 0.62
CA TYR A 70 -23.48 -0.42 1.93
C TYR A 70 -24.07 0.97 2.20
N GLY A 71 -24.60 1.64 1.17
CA GLY A 71 -25.14 2.99 1.28
C GLY A 71 -24.07 4.07 1.25
N ALA A 72 -24.32 5.14 2.00
CA ALA A 72 -23.44 6.31 2.04
C ALA A 72 -22.10 5.99 2.71
N ILE A 73 -21.02 6.55 2.16
CA ILE A 73 -19.64 6.39 2.63
C ILE A 73 -19.11 7.75 3.04
N GLY A 74 -18.34 7.81 4.11
CA GLY A 74 -17.81 9.07 4.66
C GLY A 74 -16.85 9.79 3.71
N GLN A 75 -15.92 9.06 3.09
CA GLN A 75 -15.04 9.57 2.04
C GLN A 75 -14.46 8.45 1.18
N VAL A 76 -14.13 8.78 -0.07
CA VAL A 76 -13.45 7.89 -0.99
C VAL A 76 -12.04 8.41 -1.26
N VAL A 77 -11.08 7.49 -1.22
CA VAL A 77 -9.67 7.77 -1.50
C VAL A 77 -9.23 6.96 -2.71
N THR A 78 -8.67 7.64 -3.72
CA THR A 78 -8.14 6.97 -4.92
C THR A 78 -6.75 7.49 -5.24
N ASP A 79 -6.04 6.81 -6.13
CA ASP A 79 -4.90 7.43 -6.79
C ASP A 79 -5.35 8.54 -7.76
N ASN A 80 -4.39 9.22 -8.39
CA ASN A 80 -4.67 10.28 -9.36
C ASN A 80 -4.71 9.75 -10.82
N GLY A 81 -5.26 8.56 -11.01
CA GLY A 81 -5.49 7.95 -12.32
C GLY A 81 -6.40 8.76 -13.25
N SER A 82 -6.47 8.38 -14.52
CA SER A 82 -7.40 8.99 -15.49
C SER A 82 -8.82 8.44 -15.34
N GLU A 83 -8.96 7.22 -14.84
CA GLU A 83 -10.21 6.52 -14.53
C GLU A 83 -11.04 7.20 -13.45
N VAL A 84 -10.42 7.99 -12.57
CA VAL A 84 -11.15 8.72 -11.52
C VAL A 84 -11.71 10.06 -12.02
N LYS A 85 -11.46 10.41 -13.29
CA LYS A 85 -11.94 11.64 -13.95
C LYS A 85 -13.14 11.34 -14.85
N GLY A 86 -14.11 12.25 -14.92
CA GLY A 86 -15.30 12.07 -15.77
C GLY A 86 -16.42 11.36 -15.04
N ALA A 87 -16.88 10.20 -15.52
CA ALA A 87 -18.10 9.55 -15.01
C ALA A 87 -18.03 9.23 -13.51
N PHE A 88 -16.88 8.75 -13.02
CA PHE A 88 -16.67 8.51 -11.59
C PHE A 88 -16.73 9.79 -10.76
N GLU A 89 -16.06 10.86 -11.19
CA GLU A 89 -16.10 12.16 -10.52
C GLU A 89 -17.51 12.75 -10.46
N ILE A 90 -18.29 12.62 -11.56
CA ILE A 90 -19.69 13.05 -11.61
C ILE A 90 -20.54 12.26 -10.62
N LEU A 91 -20.35 10.93 -10.57
CA LEU A 91 -21.08 10.06 -9.63
C LEU A 91 -20.80 10.46 -8.19
N ILE A 92 -19.52 10.55 -7.81
CA ILE A 92 -19.11 10.86 -6.43
C ILE A 92 -19.62 12.25 -6.00
N ARG A 93 -19.60 13.24 -6.90
CA ARG A 93 -20.22 14.56 -6.66
C ARG A 93 -21.73 14.48 -6.49
N LYS A 94 -22.43 13.73 -7.34
CA LYS A 94 -23.89 13.55 -7.24
C LYS A 94 -24.31 12.91 -5.92
N LEU A 95 -23.47 12.01 -5.39
CA LEU A 95 -23.70 11.35 -4.11
C LEU A 95 -23.23 12.17 -2.90
N ASN A 96 -22.68 13.37 -3.10
CA ASN A 96 -22.08 14.22 -2.07
C ASN A 96 -21.01 13.50 -1.23
N ILE A 97 -20.25 12.59 -1.84
CA ILE A 97 -19.18 11.85 -1.16
C ILE A 97 -17.86 12.63 -1.35
N PRO A 98 -17.16 13.01 -0.27
CA PRO A 98 -15.83 13.61 -0.36
C PRO A 98 -14.83 12.70 -1.09
N HIS A 99 -14.13 13.24 -2.09
CA HIS A 99 -13.11 12.51 -2.87
C HIS A 99 -11.70 13.03 -2.60
N VAL A 100 -10.84 12.19 -2.04
CA VAL A 100 -9.41 12.48 -1.82
C VAL A 100 -8.58 11.76 -2.88
N ARG A 101 -7.84 12.53 -3.68
CA ARG A 101 -6.90 11.98 -4.68
C ARG A 101 -5.48 12.00 -4.13
N VAL A 102 -4.88 10.83 -4.02
CA VAL A 102 -3.50 10.67 -3.55
C VAL A 102 -2.57 10.65 -4.76
N SER A 103 -1.42 11.31 -4.66
CA SER A 103 -0.44 11.26 -5.76
C SER A 103 0.11 9.84 -5.90
N PRO A 104 0.39 9.36 -7.13
CA PRO A 104 0.96 8.02 -7.37
C PRO A 104 2.30 7.78 -6.67
N TYR A 105 2.92 8.85 -6.19
CA TYR A 105 4.24 8.86 -5.57
C TYR A 105 4.21 8.96 -4.05
N ASN A 106 3.02 8.99 -3.42
CA ASN A 106 2.89 8.93 -1.96
C ASN A 106 2.48 7.53 -1.47
N LYS A 107 2.95 6.50 -2.19
CA LYS A 107 2.72 5.06 -1.94
C LYS A 107 2.94 4.63 -0.49
N ARG A 108 3.88 5.27 0.20
CA ARG A 108 4.20 4.99 1.61
C ARG A 108 3.09 5.43 2.59
N ALA A 109 2.32 6.47 2.29
CA ALA A 109 1.16 6.89 3.08
C ALA A 109 -0.08 6.01 2.80
N GLY A 110 -0.16 5.39 1.61
CA GLY A 110 -1.17 4.41 1.22
C GLY A 110 -0.80 2.95 1.53
N GLY A 111 0.26 2.71 2.31
CA GLY A 111 0.88 1.39 2.46
C GLY A 111 -0.02 0.28 3.05
N VAL A 112 -1.16 0.62 3.64
CA VAL A 112 -2.18 -0.37 4.09
C VAL A 112 -3.00 -0.89 2.89
N VAL A 113 -3.31 -0.01 1.94
CA VAL A 113 -4.13 -0.27 0.76
C VAL A 113 -3.31 -1.03 -0.27
N GLU A 114 -2.09 -0.54 -0.57
CA GLU A 114 -1.21 -1.19 -1.56
C GLU A 114 -0.83 -2.62 -1.12
N ARG A 115 -0.57 -2.84 0.19
CA ARG A 115 -0.32 -4.20 0.72
C ARG A 115 -1.57 -5.07 0.65
N GLY A 116 -2.74 -4.54 1.01
CA GLY A 116 -4.00 -5.30 0.96
C GLY A 116 -4.37 -5.74 -0.45
N HIS A 117 -4.26 -4.84 -1.43
CA HIS A 117 -4.52 -5.15 -2.83
C HIS A 117 -3.50 -6.12 -3.43
N PHE A 118 -2.23 -6.04 -3.00
CA PHE A 118 -1.20 -6.99 -3.39
C PHE A 118 -1.50 -8.42 -2.92
N ILE A 119 -1.96 -8.58 -1.67
CA ILE A 119 -2.28 -9.90 -1.10
C ILE A 119 -3.43 -10.56 -1.87
N LEU A 120 -4.51 -9.82 -2.17
CA LEU A 120 -5.63 -10.36 -2.95
C LEU A 120 -5.17 -10.82 -4.34
N ARG A 121 -4.34 -10.01 -5.02
CA ARG A 121 -3.76 -10.37 -6.31
C ARG A 121 -2.91 -11.64 -6.23
N GLU A 122 -2.05 -11.73 -5.23
CA GLU A 122 -1.17 -12.88 -5.03
C GLU A 122 -1.98 -14.16 -4.74
N ALA A 123 -3.02 -14.05 -3.91
CA ALA A 123 -3.94 -15.16 -3.62
C ALA A 123 -4.64 -15.65 -4.88
N ILE A 124 -5.15 -14.74 -5.73
CA ILE A 124 -5.76 -15.10 -7.02
C ILE A 124 -4.73 -15.80 -7.92
N VAL A 125 -3.51 -15.28 -8.03
CA VAL A 125 -2.44 -15.88 -8.85
C VAL A 125 -2.09 -17.29 -8.37
N LYS A 126 -1.99 -17.51 -7.05
CA LYS A 126 -1.69 -18.81 -6.46
C LYS A 126 -2.83 -19.82 -6.63
N ALA A 127 -4.08 -19.36 -6.55
CA ALA A 127 -5.26 -20.20 -6.73
C ALA A 127 -5.49 -20.58 -8.21
N CYS A 128 -4.91 -19.83 -9.16
CA CYS A 128 -5.09 -20.11 -10.57
C CYS A 128 -4.18 -21.25 -11.07
N PRO A 129 -4.73 -22.22 -11.81
CA PRO A 129 -3.89 -23.19 -12.50
C PRO A 129 -3.03 -22.50 -13.57
N LYS A 130 -1.77 -22.91 -13.63
CA LYS A 130 -0.84 -22.49 -14.68
C LYS A 130 -1.09 -23.31 -15.95
N ARG A 131 -1.06 -22.66 -17.11
CA ARG A 131 -1.16 -23.34 -18.41
C ARG A 131 0.09 -24.20 -18.62
N ALA A 132 -0.11 -25.42 -19.11
CA ALA A 132 0.98 -26.36 -19.36
C ALA A 132 1.99 -25.88 -20.42
N LYS A 133 1.57 -25.02 -21.36
CA LYS A 133 2.39 -24.58 -22.49
C LYS A 133 3.42 -23.49 -22.14
N ASP A 134 3.03 -22.54 -21.30
CA ASP A 134 3.82 -21.32 -21.03
C ASP A 134 3.85 -20.93 -19.54
N GLY A 135 3.28 -21.76 -18.66
CA GLY A 135 3.24 -21.51 -17.22
C GLY A 135 2.34 -20.34 -16.79
N GLN A 136 1.60 -19.72 -17.72
CA GLN A 136 0.82 -18.53 -17.41
C GLN A 136 -0.51 -18.85 -16.73
N ILE A 137 -0.98 -17.96 -15.86
CA ILE A 137 -2.28 -18.12 -15.21
C ILE A 137 -3.42 -18.04 -16.24
N LYS A 138 -4.47 -18.83 -16.03
CA LYS A 138 -5.69 -18.83 -16.87
C LYS A 138 -6.91 -18.66 -15.98
N ASN A 139 -7.94 -18.00 -16.52
CA ASN A 139 -9.26 -17.91 -15.88
C ASN A 139 -9.27 -17.20 -14.51
N TRP A 140 -8.29 -16.34 -14.21
CA TRP A 140 -8.23 -15.64 -12.92
C TRP A 140 -9.49 -14.85 -12.56
N HIS A 141 -10.17 -14.28 -13.57
CA HIS A 141 -11.45 -13.59 -13.39
C HIS A 141 -12.53 -14.44 -12.69
N LYS A 142 -12.49 -15.77 -12.81
CA LYS A 142 -13.44 -16.68 -12.16
C LYS A 142 -13.17 -16.89 -10.67
N HIS A 143 -11.96 -16.58 -10.21
CA HIS A 143 -11.52 -16.79 -8.84
C HIS A 143 -11.67 -15.54 -7.97
N ILE A 144 -12.04 -14.38 -8.56
CA ILE A 144 -12.13 -13.11 -7.82
C ILE A 144 -13.14 -13.20 -6.69
N ASP A 145 -14.36 -13.65 -6.97
CA ASP A 145 -15.42 -13.70 -5.95
C ASP A 145 -15.04 -14.63 -4.79
N ALA A 146 -14.45 -15.79 -5.11
CA ALA A 146 -13.95 -16.73 -4.11
C ALA A 146 -12.78 -16.15 -3.30
N ALA A 147 -11.85 -15.44 -3.94
CA ALA A 147 -10.72 -14.81 -3.27
C ALA A 147 -11.16 -13.65 -2.36
N VAL A 148 -12.12 -12.83 -2.80
CA VAL A 148 -12.72 -11.77 -2.00
C VAL A 148 -13.46 -12.34 -0.79
N PHE A 149 -14.22 -13.43 -0.98
CA PHE A 149 -14.87 -14.11 0.14
C PHE A 149 -13.83 -14.69 1.12
N ALA A 150 -12.80 -15.37 0.63
CA ALA A 150 -11.73 -15.91 1.45
C ALA A 150 -11.02 -14.81 2.27
N ASP A 151 -10.64 -13.68 1.65
CA ASP A 151 -10.05 -12.54 2.34
C ASP A 151 -10.98 -11.97 3.42
N ARG A 152 -12.29 -11.92 3.14
CA ARG A 152 -13.30 -11.40 4.06
C ARG A 152 -13.49 -12.28 5.30
N VAL A 153 -13.36 -13.59 5.18
CA VAL A 153 -13.55 -14.54 6.30
C VAL A 153 -12.24 -14.89 7.01
N THR A 154 -11.10 -14.47 6.47
CA THR A 154 -9.79 -14.70 7.10
C THR A 154 -9.55 -13.69 8.21
N ILE A 155 -9.11 -14.16 9.37
CA ILE A 155 -8.78 -13.31 10.52
C ILE A 155 -7.61 -12.39 10.18
N SER A 156 -7.80 -11.09 10.40
CA SER A 156 -6.74 -10.10 10.26
C SER A 156 -5.76 -10.21 11.43
N SER A 157 -4.47 -10.33 11.12
CA SER A 157 -3.41 -10.32 12.15
C SER A 157 -3.28 -8.99 12.89
N VAL A 158 -3.88 -7.91 12.35
CA VAL A 158 -3.82 -6.57 12.95
C VAL A 158 -4.93 -6.38 13.97
N THR A 159 -6.17 -6.74 13.62
CA THR A 159 -7.34 -6.50 14.46
C THR A 159 -7.73 -7.73 15.29
N GLY A 160 -7.28 -8.92 14.91
CA GLY A 160 -7.67 -10.19 15.53
C GLY A 160 -9.08 -10.67 15.13
N TYR A 161 -9.78 -9.95 14.26
CA TYR A 161 -11.12 -10.28 13.78
C TYR A 161 -11.12 -10.47 12.25
N SER A 162 -12.06 -11.26 11.73
CA SER A 162 -12.31 -11.31 10.28
C SER A 162 -13.03 -10.04 9.82
N PRO A 163 -12.78 -9.56 8.60
CA PRO A 163 -13.59 -8.48 8.01
C PRO A 163 -15.10 -8.80 7.97
N TYR A 164 -15.48 -10.08 7.80
CA TYR A 164 -16.86 -10.54 7.82
C TYR A 164 -17.51 -10.28 9.18
N PHE A 165 -16.85 -10.68 10.27
CA PHE A 165 -17.31 -10.42 11.63
C PHE A 165 -17.43 -8.92 11.91
N LEU A 166 -16.44 -8.12 11.52
CA LEU A 166 -16.50 -6.67 11.72
C LEU A 166 -17.66 -6.02 10.95
N LEU A 167 -18.03 -6.56 9.79
CA LEU A 167 -19.14 -6.05 8.98
C LEU A 167 -20.52 -6.52 9.47
N HIS A 168 -20.65 -7.78 9.88
CA HIS A 168 -21.93 -8.44 10.14
C HIS A 168 -22.20 -8.74 11.62
N GLY A 169 -21.20 -8.57 12.49
CA GLY A 169 -21.24 -8.88 13.91
C GLY A 169 -21.16 -10.37 14.24
N VAL A 170 -21.02 -11.24 13.24
CA VAL A 170 -20.91 -12.69 13.39
C VAL A 170 -20.03 -13.28 12.31
N GLU A 171 -19.45 -14.45 12.56
CA GLU A 171 -18.72 -15.20 11.54
C GLU A 171 -19.68 -15.94 10.59
N PRO A 172 -19.28 -16.16 9.31
CA PRO A 172 -20.07 -16.99 8.40
C PRO A 172 -19.89 -18.47 8.75
N LEU A 173 -20.89 -19.28 8.44
CA LEU A 173 -20.76 -20.73 8.50
C LEU A 173 -20.09 -21.23 7.21
N LEU A 174 -18.92 -21.83 7.33
CA LEU A 174 -18.24 -22.50 6.21
C LEU A 174 -18.64 -23.98 6.15
N PRO A 175 -18.59 -24.62 4.97
CA PRO A 175 -18.90 -26.06 4.84
C PRO A 175 -18.08 -26.97 5.78
N PHE A 176 -16.85 -26.56 6.10
CA PHE A 176 -16.01 -27.29 7.05
C PHE A 176 -16.54 -27.18 8.49
N ASP A 177 -17.00 -26.00 8.90
CA ASP A 177 -17.59 -25.78 10.24
C ASP A 177 -18.85 -26.63 10.47
N LEU A 178 -19.60 -26.90 9.39
CA LEU A 178 -20.76 -27.80 9.40
C LEU A 178 -20.38 -29.27 9.59
N LEU A 179 -19.21 -29.68 9.08
CA LEU A 179 -18.72 -31.06 9.18
C LEU A 179 -18.04 -31.33 10.53
N GLU A 180 -17.32 -30.36 11.08
CA GLU A 180 -16.68 -30.48 12.40
C GLU A 180 -17.59 -30.09 13.58
N ALA A 181 -18.83 -29.68 13.32
CA ALA A 181 -19.92 -29.47 14.29
C ALA A 181 -19.50 -28.81 15.62
N THR A 182 -18.55 -27.89 15.58
CA THR A 182 -18.16 -27.08 16.74
C THR A 182 -18.58 -25.65 16.45
N PHE A 183 -19.83 -25.36 16.77
CA PHE A 183 -20.44 -24.05 16.56
C PHE A 183 -19.55 -22.97 17.20
N MET A 184 -18.98 -22.09 16.37
CA MET A 184 -18.20 -20.89 16.73
C MET A 184 -19.04 -19.81 17.45
N VAL A 185 -20.16 -20.20 18.05
CA VAL A 185 -21.01 -19.37 18.90
C VAL A 185 -20.75 -19.77 20.34
N GLU A 186 -19.91 -18.99 21.02
CA GLU A 186 -19.69 -19.09 22.46
C GLU A 186 -21.05 -19.13 23.17
N GLY A 187 -21.36 -20.25 23.84
CA GLY A 187 -22.63 -20.48 24.52
C GLY A 187 -23.67 -21.34 23.79
N PHE A 188 -23.47 -21.73 22.52
CA PHE A 188 -24.38 -22.63 21.81
C PHE A 188 -24.39 -24.05 22.41
N ARG A 189 -25.57 -24.66 22.52
CA ARG A 189 -25.76 -26.06 22.92
C ARG A 189 -26.82 -26.72 22.01
N SER A 190 -26.58 -27.98 21.64
CA SER A 190 -27.56 -28.77 20.89
C SER A 190 -28.87 -28.90 21.68
N GLY A 191 -30.02 -28.74 21.02
CA GLY A 191 -31.35 -28.78 21.65
C GLY A 191 -31.83 -27.44 22.25
N MET A 192 -31.11 -26.34 22.05
CA MET A 192 -31.57 -25.00 22.43
C MET A 192 -32.88 -24.63 21.74
N THR A 193 -33.74 -23.92 22.48
CA THR A 193 -34.98 -23.39 21.91
C THR A 193 -34.68 -22.26 20.94
N THR A 194 -35.62 -21.96 20.02
CA THR A 194 -35.47 -20.81 19.11
C THR A 194 -35.27 -19.49 19.87
N SER A 195 -35.90 -19.32 21.04
CA SER A 195 -35.69 -18.16 21.92
C SER A 195 -34.29 -18.08 22.49
N ASP A 196 -33.69 -19.20 22.89
CA ASP A 196 -32.31 -19.22 23.41
C ASP A 196 -31.30 -18.86 22.31
N LEU A 197 -31.52 -19.37 21.09
CA LEU A 197 -30.69 -19.02 19.92
C LEU A 197 -30.81 -17.54 19.58
N LEU A 198 -32.02 -16.97 19.65
CA LEU A 198 -32.24 -15.53 19.47
C LEU A 198 -31.57 -14.72 20.59
N ALA A 199 -31.65 -15.15 21.84
CA ALA A 199 -31.01 -14.47 22.98
C ALA A 199 -29.48 -14.44 22.84
N LEU A 200 -28.87 -15.57 22.45
CA LEU A 200 -27.44 -15.63 22.14
C LEU A 200 -27.08 -14.68 20.99
N ARG A 201 -27.88 -14.65 19.92
CA ARG A 201 -27.67 -13.74 18.79
C ARG A 201 -27.76 -12.26 19.19
N ILE A 202 -28.74 -11.91 20.04
CA ILE A 202 -28.89 -10.55 20.57
C ILE A 202 -27.66 -10.17 21.39
N GLN A 203 -27.17 -11.07 22.26
CA GLN A 203 -25.96 -10.82 23.05
C GLN A 203 -24.72 -10.63 22.17
N GLN A 204 -24.55 -11.45 21.13
CA GLN A 204 -23.47 -11.30 20.14
C GLN A 204 -23.53 -9.95 19.44
N LEU A 205 -24.69 -9.57 18.91
CA LEU A 205 -24.87 -8.29 18.23
C LEU A 205 -24.69 -7.09 19.18
N SER A 206 -25.05 -7.23 20.45
CA SER A 206 -24.85 -6.17 21.46
C SER A 206 -23.36 -5.92 21.75
N ARG A 207 -22.51 -6.95 21.64
CA ARG A 207 -21.06 -6.83 21.82
C ARG A 207 -20.36 -6.20 20.61
N HIS A 208 -20.96 -6.28 19.43
CA HIS A 208 -20.36 -5.84 18.17
C HIS A 208 -19.83 -4.41 18.20
N ALA A 209 -20.58 -3.47 18.81
CA ALA A 209 -20.12 -2.09 18.95
C ALA A 209 -18.81 -1.98 19.78
N SER A 210 -18.70 -2.77 20.85
CA SER A 210 -17.49 -2.81 21.68
C SER A 210 -16.32 -3.49 20.95
N ASP A 211 -16.59 -4.50 20.13
CA ASP A 211 -15.57 -5.19 19.34
C ASP A 211 -15.07 -4.30 18.19
N LEU A 212 -15.94 -3.50 17.55
CA LEU A 212 -15.54 -2.47 16.59
C LEU A 212 -14.62 -1.42 17.24
N ALA A 213 -14.93 -0.97 18.46
CA ALA A 213 -14.08 -0.03 19.19
C ALA A 213 -12.70 -0.64 19.49
N LYS A 214 -12.65 -1.88 19.98
CA LYS A 214 -11.39 -2.61 20.21
C LYS A 214 -10.59 -2.79 18.92
N ALA A 215 -11.26 -3.13 17.81
CA ALA A 215 -10.61 -3.28 16.51
C ALA A 215 -10.02 -1.95 16.03
N ALA A 216 -10.74 -0.83 16.19
CA ALA A 216 -10.26 0.50 15.87
C ALA A 216 -9.03 0.88 16.71
N ASP A 217 -9.06 0.61 18.02
CA ASP A 217 -7.93 0.86 18.93
C ASP A 217 -6.71 0.00 18.58
N ALA A 218 -6.90 -1.29 18.32
CA ALA A 218 -5.84 -2.20 17.89
C ALA A 218 -5.22 -1.76 16.55
N LEU A 219 -6.05 -1.37 15.57
CA LEU A 219 -5.61 -0.86 14.28
C LEU A 219 -4.79 0.42 14.45
N LYS A 220 -5.26 1.35 15.29
CA LYS A 220 -4.55 2.60 15.60
C LYS A 220 -3.21 2.34 16.26
N ALA A 221 -3.15 1.46 17.27
CA ALA A 221 -1.92 1.07 17.94
C ALA A 221 -0.92 0.42 16.98
N ALA A 222 -1.38 -0.52 16.13
CA ALA A 222 -0.54 -1.17 15.13
C ALA A 222 0.03 -0.16 14.11
N ARG A 223 -0.77 0.82 13.68
CA ARG A 223 -0.32 1.88 12.77
C ARG A 223 0.70 2.82 13.42
N LEU A 224 0.52 3.18 14.69
CA LEU A 224 1.48 3.97 15.46
C LEU A 224 2.80 3.22 15.62
N ASN A 225 2.76 1.95 16.04
CA ASN A 225 3.95 1.11 16.17
C ASN A 225 4.68 0.94 14.83
N SER A 226 3.94 0.70 13.74
CA SER A 226 4.50 0.60 12.40
C SER A 226 5.19 1.89 11.96
N ARG A 227 4.59 3.05 12.29
CA ARG A 227 5.20 4.35 12.03
C ARG A 227 6.50 4.54 12.83
N GLU A 228 6.50 4.22 14.11
CA GLU A 228 7.69 4.36 14.96
C GLU A 228 8.83 3.45 14.50
N GLN A 229 8.53 2.18 14.22
CA GLN A 229 9.49 1.24 13.65
C GLN A 229 10.03 1.72 12.30
N PHE A 230 9.18 2.31 11.45
CA PHE A 230 9.60 2.90 10.19
C PHE A 230 10.57 4.08 10.42
N ILE A 231 10.23 5.01 11.31
CA ILE A 231 11.09 6.15 11.63
C ILE A 231 12.45 5.66 12.14
N LYS A 232 12.46 4.70 13.07
CA LYS A 232 13.70 4.11 13.61
C LYS A 232 14.53 3.42 12.52
N ARG A 233 13.90 2.64 11.64
CA ARG A 233 14.59 1.87 10.59
C ARG A 233 15.16 2.77 9.49
N PHE A 234 14.52 3.90 9.22
CA PHE A 234 14.91 4.83 8.16
C PHE A 234 15.49 6.14 8.71
N GLU A 235 15.87 6.20 9.98
CA GLU A 235 16.35 7.42 10.64
C GLU A 235 17.52 8.07 9.89
N HIS A 236 18.46 7.26 9.39
CA HIS A 236 19.61 7.71 8.60
C HIS A 236 19.29 8.04 7.12
N ARG A 237 18.11 7.64 6.62
CA ARG A 237 17.67 7.85 5.22
C ARG A 237 16.55 8.88 5.09
N LEU A 238 15.89 9.23 6.19
CA LEU A 238 14.93 10.32 6.26
C LEU A 238 15.71 11.62 6.23
N LEU A 239 15.72 12.30 5.08
CA LEU A 239 16.29 13.64 4.95
C LEU A 239 15.70 14.55 6.03
N LYS A 240 16.57 14.97 6.96
CA LYS A 240 16.23 15.84 8.10
C LYS A 240 16.00 17.30 7.67
N SER A 241 16.41 17.67 6.47
CA SER A 241 16.38 19.04 5.96
C SER A 241 15.00 19.37 5.37
N GLU A 242 14.29 20.32 5.98
CA GLU A 242 13.14 20.96 5.33
C GLU A 242 13.68 21.90 4.25
N TYR A 243 13.14 21.84 3.03
CA TYR A 243 13.54 22.74 1.96
C TYR A 243 12.73 24.03 2.04
N SER A 244 13.42 25.16 1.94
CA SER A 244 12.81 26.49 1.88
C SER A 244 12.50 26.87 0.43
N PRO A 245 11.51 27.75 0.19
CA PRO A 245 11.35 28.39 -1.11
C PRO A 245 12.67 28.99 -1.60
N GLY A 246 13.06 28.68 -2.84
CA GLY A 246 14.35 29.08 -3.44
C GLY A 246 15.44 28.00 -3.41
N ASP A 247 15.30 26.95 -2.61
CA ASP A 247 16.30 25.88 -2.56
C ASP A 247 16.33 25.07 -3.86
N LEU A 248 17.54 24.78 -4.34
CA LEU A 248 17.73 23.90 -5.49
C LEU A 248 17.73 22.43 -5.05
N VAL A 249 16.92 21.62 -5.71
CA VAL A 249 16.73 20.21 -5.40
C VAL A 249 16.77 19.34 -6.65
N LEU A 250 17.24 18.11 -6.46
CA LEU A 250 17.16 17.02 -7.42
C LEU A 250 15.98 16.12 -7.08
N VAL A 251 15.26 15.64 -8.10
CA VAL A 251 14.13 14.72 -7.95
C VAL A 251 14.55 13.32 -8.37
N GLN A 252 14.45 12.35 -7.46
CA GLN A 252 14.73 10.94 -7.77
C GLN A 252 13.77 10.41 -8.84
N ASN A 253 14.31 9.81 -9.91
CA ASN A 253 13.55 9.26 -11.03
C ASN A 253 12.98 7.87 -10.68
N SER A 254 11.83 7.85 -10.03
CA SER A 254 11.18 6.63 -9.52
C SER A 254 10.63 5.70 -10.63
N GLN A 255 10.61 6.12 -11.89
CA GLN A 255 10.23 5.23 -13.01
C GLN A 255 11.29 4.14 -13.25
N LEU A 256 12.54 4.37 -12.83
CA LEU A 256 13.66 3.45 -13.01
C LEU A 256 13.73 2.35 -11.93
N GLU A 257 13.09 2.55 -10.77
CA GLU A 257 13.10 1.56 -9.67
C GLU A 257 12.25 0.31 -9.98
N MET A 258 11.27 0.39 -10.88
CA MET A 258 10.37 -0.75 -11.17
C MET A 258 10.97 -1.79 -12.12
N THR A 259 12.09 -1.50 -12.80
CA THR A 259 12.72 -2.43 -13.74
C THR A 259 14.23 -2.31 -13.68
N VAL A 260 14.84 -3.13 -12.82
CA VAL A 260 16.28 -3.19 -12.54
C VAL A 260 17.16 -3.37 -13.80
N ASN A 261 16.61 -3.88 -14.92
CA ASN A 261 17.40 -4.24 -16.10
C ASN A 261 17.15 -3.46 -17.40
N ARG A 262 16.14 -2.56 -17.48
CA ARG A 262 15.78 -1.95 -18.79
C ARG A 262 16.32 -0.54 -19.05
N PHE A 263 16.83 0.17 -18.04
CA PHE A 263 17.10 1.61 -18.15
C PHE A 263 18.44 2.08 -17.54
N LYS A 264 19.51 1.25 -17.61
CA LYS A 264 20.86 1.62 -17.11
C LYS A 264 21.41 2.93 -17.70
N THR A 265 20.85 3.44 -18.80
CA THR A 265 21.27 4.67 -19.50
C THR A 265 20.52 5.93 -19.08
N HIS A 266 19.49 5.85 -18.24
CA HIS A 266 18.65 7.00 -17.89
C HIS A 266 19.12 7.69 -16.60
N PRO A 267 19.00 9.03 -16.50
CA PRO A 267 19.41 9.75 -15.31
C PRO A 267 18.58 9.35 -14.10
N ARG A 268 19.28 8.92 -13.04
CA ARG A 268 18.69 8.50 -11.76
C ARG A 268 18.03 9.67 -11.00
N TYR A 269 18.46 10.90 -11.28
CA TYR A 269 17.95 12.13 -10.70
C TYR A 269 17.64 13.12 -11.82
N LEU A 270 16.53 13.84 -11.69
CA LEU A 270 16.07 14.90 -12.59
C LEU A 270 16.26 16.27 -11.94
N GLY A 271 16.47 17.30 -12.75
CA GLY A 271 16.66 18.67 -12.31
C GLY A 271 18.03 19.22 -12.74
N PRO A 272 18.51 20.29 -12.10
CA PRO A 272 18.00 20.89 -10.86
C PRO A 272 16.65 21.61 -11.00
N TYR A 273 15.85 21.58 -9.94
CA TYR A 273 14.60 22.33 -9.79
C TYR A 273 14.67 23.26 -8.60
N GLU A 274 13.90 24.34 -8.60
CA GLU A 274 13.77 25.25 -7.47
C GLU A 274 12.50 24.94 -6.68
N VAL A 275 12.59 24.95 -5.36
CA VAL A 275 11.43 24.81 -4.47
C VAL A 275 10.61 26.10 -4.51
N GLU A 276 9.34 26.02 -4.91
CA GLU A 276 8.43 27.16 -4.84
C GLU A 276 7.80 27.25 -3.44
N ARG A 277 7.22 26.14 -2.96
CA ARG A 277 6.57 26.08 -1.64
C ARG A 277 6.32 24.66 -1.18
N ARG A 278 6.11 24.51 0.12
CA ARG A 278 5.61 23.30 0.76
C ARG A 278 4.07 23.32 0.84
N THR A 279 3.44 22.18 0.59
CA THR A 279 1.98 21.98 0.74
C THR A 279 1.64 21.52 2.16
N GLN A 280 0.38 21.71 2.59
CA GLN A 280 -0.10 21.22 3.89
C GLN A 280 0.09 19.71 4.08
N GLY A 281 0.05 18.92 3.00
CA GLY A 281 0.30 17.47 3.03
C GLY A 281 1.78 17.06 3.03
N GLY A 282 2.71 18.00 3.23
CA GLY A 282 4.15 17.72 3.33
C GLY A 282 4.86 17.49 1.99
N SER A 283 4.16 17.52 0.85
CA SER A 283 4.76 17.51 -0.49
C SER A 283 5.21 18.91 -0.93
N TYR A 284 6.14 19.00 -1.88
CA TYR A 284 6.66 20.26 -2.39
C TYR A 284 6.16 20.54 -3.80
N LYS A 285 5.89 21.82 -4.08
CA LYS A 285 5.70 22.34 -5.42
C LYS A 285 7.05 22.86 -5.92
N LEU A 286 7.46 22.40 -7.09
CA LEU A 286 8.75 22.75 -7.69
C LEU A 286 8.51 23.55 -8.97
N LYS A 287 9.51 24.32 -9.36
CA LYS A 287 9.59 25.00 -10.64
C LYS A 287 10.92 24.71 -11.33
N GLU A 288 10.91 24.75 -12.65
CA GLU A 288 12.13 24.76 -13.46
C GLU A 288 12.88 26.08 -13.28
N LEU A 289 14.15 26.11 -13.69
CA LEU A 289 15.01 27.29 -13.55
C LEU A 289 14.52 28.48 -14.39
N ASP A 290 13.69 28.23 -15.40
CA ASP A 290 13.01 29.25 -16.20
C ASP A 290 11.77 29.85 -15.51
N GLY A 291 11.39 29.33 -14.34
CA GLY A 291 10.21 29.72 -13.58
C GLY A 291 8.96 28.87 -13.84
N THR A 292 9.00 27.90 -14.77
CA THR A 292 7.84 27.06 -15.12
C THR A 292 7.49 26.09 -13.98
N LEU A 293 6.26 26.17 -13.47
CA LEU A 293 5.81 25.29 -12.38
C LEU A 293 5.59 23.85 -12.86
N LEU A 294 6.14 22.88 -12.13
CA LEU A 294 5.84 21.47 -12.38
C LEU A 294 4.37 21.20 -12.05
N GLN A 295 3.64 20.53 -12.95
CA GLN A 295 2.22 20.23 -12.73
C GLN A 295 1.97 19.39 -11.47
N LYS A 296 2.85 18.43 -11.18
CA LYS A 296 2.70 17.50 -10.05
C LYS A 296 3.52 17.94 -8.84
N ASN A 297 2.96 17.75 -7.64
CA ASN A 297 3.72 17.92 -6.40
C ASN A 297 4.66 16.73 -6.19
N VAL A 298 5.84 16.98 -5.64
CA VAL A 298 6.86 15.96 -5.37
C VAL A 298 6.89 15.66 -3.87
N ALA A 299 6.85 14.38 -3.51
CA ALA A 299 6.94 13.97 -2.12
C ALA A 299 8.34 14.26 -1.56
N ALA A 300 8.43 14.73 -0.30
CA ALA A 300 9.68 15.16 0.34
C ALA A 300 10.81 14.12 0.23
N PHE A 301 10.51 12.83 0.38
CA PHE A 301 11.50 11.76 0.34
C PHE A 301 12.13 11.52 -1.04
N ARG A 302 11.59 12.13 -2.11
CA ARG A 302 12.15 12.07 -3.46
C ARG A 302 13.08 13.24 -3.78
N LEU A 303 13.16 14.22 -2.89
CA LEU A 303 14.01 15.40 -3.06
C LEU A 303 15.36 15.14 -2.44
N TYR A 304 16.41 15.58 -3.13
CA TYR A 304 17.77 15.61 -2.66
C TYR A 304 18.30 17.04 -2.83
N PRO A 305 19.13 17.55 -1.91
CA PRO A 305 19.73 18.87 -2.11
C PRO A 305 20.59 18.86 -3.38
N TYR A 306 20.47 19.90 -4.21
CA TYR A 306 21.35 20.09 -5.35
C TYR A 306 22.60 20.83 -4.88
N ILE A 307 23.74 20.13 -4.95
CA ILE A 307 25.04 20.73 -4.65
C ILE A 307 25.66 21.19 -5.97
N SER A 308 25.82 22.50 -6.12
CA SER A 308 26.51 23.08 -7.28
C SER A 308 27.97 22.67 -7.28
N ARG A 309 28.49 22.26 -8.45
CA ARG A 309 29.90 21.85 -8.63
C ARG A 309 30.90 22.96 -8.29
N ASN A 310 30.48 24.22 -8.44
CA ASN A 310 31.30 25.39 -8.12
C ASN A 310 30.96 25.97 -6.73
N GLY A 311 30.14 25.27 -5.95
CA GLY A 311 29.67 25.73 -4.66
C GLY A 311 30.64 25.39 -3.51
N PRO A 312 30.61 26.15 -2.41
CA PRO A 312 31.44 25.90 -1.23
C PRO A 312 31.15 24.54 -0.58
N GLU A 313 29.92 24.01 -0.70
CA GLU A 313 29.57 22.68 -0.18
C GLU A 313 30.25 21.53 -0.94
N PHE A 314 30.45 21.67 -2.25
CA PHE A 314 31.16 20.66 -3.04
C PHE A 314 32.63 20.57 -2.64
N GLN A 315 33.26 21.71 -2.34
CA GLN A 315 34.66 21.79 -1.89
C GLN A 315 34.87 21.11 -0.53
N LYS A 316 33.91 21.26 0.40
CA LYS A 316 33.96 20.58 1.70
C LYS A 316 33.83 19.05 1.56
N LEU A 317 32.92 18.59 0.73
CA LEU A 317 32.73 17.15 0.47
C LEU A 317 33.93 16.50 -0.21
N THR A 318 34.63 17.23 -1.09
CA THR A 318 35.86 16.74 -1.73
C THR A 318 37.06 16.71 -0.77
N GLN A 319 37.12 17.62 0.19
CA GLN A 319 38.13 17.58 1.25
C GLN A 319 37.92 16.41 2.21
N GLU A 320 36.67 16.12 2.60
CA GLU A 320 36.34 14.96 3.45
C GLU A 320 36.57 13.62 2.74
N SER A 321 36.31 13.52 1.42
CA SER A 321 36.56 12.29 0.67
C SER A 321 38.05 11.96 0.51
N ASN A 322 38.92 12.97 0.45
CA ASN A 322 40.37 12.75 0.30
C ASN A 322 41.04 12.19 1.57
N HIS A 323 40.39 12.29 2.74
CA HIS A 323 40.88 11.69 3.98
C HIS A 323 40.55 10.18 4.12
N LEU A 324 39.74 9.61 3.22
CA LEU A 324 39.38 8.19 3.21
C LEU A 324 40.25 7.34 2.25
N THR A 325 41.14 7.97 1.49
CA THR A 325 42.08 7.31 0.58
C THR A 325 43.50 7.55 1.06
N ASP A 326 43.89 6.86 2.14
CA ASP A 326 45.31 6.59 2.40
C ASP A 326 45.66 5.27 1.70
N PRO A 327 46.46 5.29 0.61
CA PRO A 327 46.83 4.08 -0.13
C PRO A 327 47.65 3.08 0.71
N SER A 328 48.18 3.49 1.86
CA SER A 328 49.01 2.62 2.72
C SER A 328 48.21 1.53 3.44
N GLN A 329 46.88 1.69 3.60
CA GLN A 329 46.03 0.68 4.25
C GLN A 329 45.69 -0.52 3.36
N TYR A 330 45.87 -0.43 2.04
CA TYR A 330 45.60 -1.54 1.12
C TYR A 330 46.79 -2.49 0.93
N ALA A 331 47.99 -2.13 1.36
CA ALA A 331 49.20 -2.93 1.14
C ALA A 331 49.39 -4.03 2.20
N GLU A 332 48.88 -3.85 3.42
CA GLU A 332 49.02 -4.85 4.51
C GLU A 332 47.96 -5.96 4.46
N GLU A 333 46.83 -5.74 3.77
CA GLU A 333 45.75 -6.72 3.71
C GLU A 333 45.94 -7.75 2.58
N THR A 334 46.70 -7.40 1.53
CA THR A 334 47.03 -8.33 0.44
C THR A 334 48.16 -9.30 0.78
N SER A 335 49.11 -8.95 1.65
CA SER A 335 50.18 -9.87 2.07
C SER A 335 49.72 -10.92 3.08
N ARG A 336 48.61 -10.66 3.80
CA ARG A 336 48.08 -11.58 4.81
C ARG A 336 47.14 -12.65 4.26
N VAL A 337 46.65 -12.47 3.03
CA VAL A 337 45.72 -13.41 2.37
C VAL A 337 46.47 -14.45 1.53
N GLU A 338 47.70 -14.17 1.09
CA GLU A 338 48.50 -15.13 0.32
C GLU A 338 49.12 -16.23 1.21
N GLU A 339 49.51 -15.95 2.45
CA GLU A 339 50.09 -16.96 3.37
C GLU A 339 49.08 -17.99 3.89
N ASP A 340 47.79 -17.63 4.04
CA ASP A 340 46.77 -18.57 4.54
C ASP A 340 46.26 -19.54 3.44
N SER A 341 46.52 -19.26 2.16
CA SER A 341 45.98 -20.04 1.04
C SER A 341 46.86 -21.23 0.58
N GLU A 342 48.12 -21.28 0.99
CA GLU A 342 49.04 -22.39 0.64
C GLU A 342 49.04 -23.55 1.65
N SER A 343 48.32 -23.44 2.78
CA SER A 343 48.36 -24.46 3.85
C SER A 343 47.23 -25.51 3.82
N GLU A 344 46.21 -25.38 2.97
CA GLU A 344 45.00 -26.24 3.00
C GLU A 344 44.92 -27.32 1.91
N TRP A 345 45.92 -27.50 1.04
CA TRP A 345 45.87 -28.52 -0.03
C TRP A 345 46.66 -29.81 0.22
N ASP A 346 47.36 -29.96 1.34
CA ASP A 346 48.31 -31.07 1.54
C ASP A 346 47.86 -32.21 2.48
N GLN A 347 46.57 -32.31 2.85
CA GLN A 347 46.11 -33.45 3.68
C GLN A 347 44.67 -33.89 3.39
N VAL A 348 44.44 -34.65 2.30
CA VAL A 348 43.50 -35.78 2.29
C VAL A 348 43.96 -36.82 1.26
N ASP A 349 44.63 -37.87 1.72
CA ASP A 349 44.70 -39.19 1.08
C ASP A 349 43.84 -40.18 1.89
#